data_AF-A0A945N2M6-F1
#
_entry.id   AF-A0A945N2M6-F1
#
_cell.length_a   1.000
_cell.length_b   1.000
_cell.length_c   1.000
_cell.angle_alpha   90.00
_cell.angle_beta   90.00
_cell.angle_gamma   90.00
#
_symmetry.space_group_name_H-M   'P 1'
#
loop_
_entity.id
_entity.type
_entity.pdbx_description
1 polymer ?
#
loop_
_entity_poly.entity_id
_entity_poly.type
_entity_poly.pdbx_seq_one_letter_code
_entity_poly.pdbx_strand_id
1 'polypeptide(L)'
;MYRILPFFRRDKASQAGARSTAAPLLWGSMLAAMFLGLAVEQPAQASSRIKDIIDFEGVRDNLLVGYGLVVGLNGTGDDLTNSAFTKQSLVGMLERLGINTRDVTLKTENVAAVMVTATLPSFTRQGTRIDVSVAALGDASSLLGGTLLVT
;
A
#
# COMPACT_ATOMS: atom_id res chain seq x y z
N MET A 1 -64.06 99.80 -34.12
CA MET A 1 -65.12 98.85 -34.51
C MET A 1 -64.40 97.63 -35.08
N TYR A 2 -64.27 96.45 -34.47
CA TYR A 2 -64.72 95.76 -33.23
C TYR A 2 -63.48 95.05 -32.59
N ARG A 3 -63.43 94.35 -31.44
CA ARG A 3 -64.18 94.25 -30.15
C ARG A 3 -63.41 93.20 -29.27
N ILE A 4 -63.70 93.12 -27.96
CA ILE A 4 -63.36 92.02 -27.01
C ILE A 4 -61.94 91.96 -26.38
N LEU A 5 -61.80 92.74 -25.29
CA LEU A 5 -61.34 92.45 -23.90
C LEU A 5 -60.65 91.09 -23.49
N PRO A 6 -59.94 91.07 -22.33
CA PRO A 6 -58.85 90.14 -22.02
C PRO A 6 -59.22 88.96 -21.12
N PHE A 7 -58.26 88.05 -20.87
CA PHE A 7 -58.30 87.19 -19.68
C PHE A 7 -56.94 87.06 -18.98
N PHE A 8 -56.96 87.23 -17.67
CA PHE A 8 -55.80 87.21 -16.78
C PHE A 8 -55.67 85.80 -16.19
N ARG A 9 -54.53 85.11 -16.38
CA ARG A 9 -54.20 83.94 -15.54
C ARG A 9 -52.74 83.92 -15.14
N ARG A 10 -52.55 84.27 -13.87
CA ARG A 10 -51.34 84.06 -13.08
C ARG A 10 -51.43 82.64 -12.53
N ASP A 11 -50.40 81.82 -12.68
CA ASP A 11 -50.17 80.65 -11.82
C ASP A 11 -48.66 80.33 -11.79
N LYS A 12 -48.06 80.32 -10.59
CA LYS A 12 -46.66 79.92 -10.37
C LYS A 12 -46.62 78.46 -9.92
N ALA A 13 -46.04 77.58 -10.72
CA ALA A 13 -45.54 76.25 -10.34
C ALA A 13 -44.62 75.75 -11.48
N SER A 14 -43.53 75.02 -11.26
CA SER A 14 -42.81 74.68 -10.02
C SER A 14 -41.34 74.47 -10.37
N GLN A 15 -40.40 74.90 -9.52
CA GLN A 15 -39.02 74.42 -9.61
C GLN A 15 -38.99 72.98 -9.09
N ALA A 16 -38.65 72.00 -9.94
CA ALA A 16 -38.57 70.61 -9.51
C ALA A 16 -37.46 69.83 -10.22
N GLY A 17 -36.28 69.81 -9.60
CA GLY A 17 -35.45 68.62 -9.50
C GLY A 17 -34.80 68.08 -10.77
N ALA A 18 -33.53 68.45 -10.97
CA ALA A 18 -32.59 67.58 -11.67
C ALA A 18 -32.44 66.25 -10.89
N ARG A 19 -33.26 65.24 -11.24
CA ARG A 19 -33.14 63.90 -10.68
C ARG A 19 -32.05 63.13 -11.43
N SER A 20 -30.90 62.98 -10.78
CA SER A 20 -29.78 62.16 -11.24
C SER A 20 -30.26 60.76 -11.64
N THR A 21 -30.08 60.41 -12.91
CA THR A 21 -30.43 59.10 -13.50
C THR A 21 -29.30 58.07 -13.38
N ALA A 22 -28.25 58.35 -12.60
CA ALA A 22 -27.05 57.50 -12.51
C ALA A 22 -27.21 56.25 -11.62
N ALA A 23 -28.19 56.22 -10.71
CA ALA A 23 -28.37 55.13 -9.74
C ALA A 23 -28.52 53.71 -10.34
N PRO A 24 -29.35 53.44 -11.36
CA PRO A 24 -29.51 52.09 -11.90
C PRO A 24 -28.26 51.57 -12.64
N LEU A 25 -27.43 52.46 -13.21
CA LEU A 25 -26.19 52.09 -13.87
C LEU A 25 -25.13 51.60 -12.87
N LEU A 26 -25.04 52.25 -11.70
CA LEU A 26 -24.12 51.85 -10.64
C LEU A 26 -24.47 50.47 -10.07
N TRP A 27 -25.76 50.19 -9.79
CA TRP A 27 -26.18 48.86 -9.35
C TRP A 27 -26.02 47.78 -10.43
N GLY A 28 -26.26 48.10 -11.71
CA GLY A 28 -25.94 47.20 -12.82
C GLY A 28 -24.46 46.84 -12.87
N SER A 29 -23.57 47.82 -12.69
CA SER A 29 -22.12 47.60 -12.65
C SER A 29 -21.65 46.79 -11.44
N MET A 30 -22.26 46.98 -10.26
CA MET A 30 -21.97 46.16 -9.07
C MET A 30 -22.41 44.70 -9.24
N LEU A 31 -23.60 44.46 -9.81
CA LEU A 31 -24.08 43.10 -10.08
C LEU A 31 -23.22 42.40 -11.13
N ALA A 32 -22.81 43.11 -12.19
CA ALA A 32 -21.89 42.58 -13.19
C ALA A 32 -20.51 42.25 -12.59
N ALA A 33 -19.95 43.13 -11.75
CA ALA A 33 -18.69 42.88 -11.05
C ALA A 33 -18.79 41.69 -10.07
N MET A 34 -19.92 41.52 -9.38
CA MET A 34 -20.15 40.39 -8.49
C MET A 34 -20.29 39.07 -9.26
N PHE A 35 -20.95 39.09 -10.43
CA PHE A 35 -21.02 37.93 -11.32
C PHE A 35 -19.64 37.56 -11.89
N LEU A 36 -18.83 38.56 -12.25
CA LEU A 36 -17.47 38.36 -12.75
C LEU A 36 -16.52 37.81 -11.66
N GLY A 37 -16.70 38.22 -10.40
CA GLY A 37 -15.97 37.67 -9.26
C GLY A 37 -16.32 36.22 -8.92
N LEU A 38 -17.54 35.77 -9.24
CA LEU A 38 -17.96 34.37 -9.10
C LEU A 38 -17.50 33.46 -10.25
N ALA A 39 -17.03 34.04 -11.36
CA ALA A 39 -16.51 33.30 -12.52
C ALA A 39 -15.00 32.96 -12.41
N VAL A 40 -14.39 33.14 -11.22
CA VAL A 40 -13.01 32.71 -10.97
C VAL A 40 -12.98 31.19 -10.83
N GLU A 41 -12.65 30.51 -11.94
CA GLU A 41 -12.41 29.06 -11.93
C GLU A 41 -11.24 28.74 -10.99
N GLN A 42 -11.55 28.14 -9.84
CA GLN A 42 -10.52 27.65 -8.93
C GLN A 42 -9.85 26.41 -9.56
N PRO A 43 -8.52 26.36 -9.67
CA PRO A 43 -7.84 25.19 -10.24
C PRO A 43 -8.05 23.98 -9.33
N ALA A 44 -8.89 23.05 -9.78
CA ALA A 44 -9.21 21.83 -9.05
C ALA A 44 -7.92 21.05 -8.71
N GLN A 45 -7.54 21.06 -7.43
CA GLN A 45 -6.35 20.40 -6.90
C GLN A 45 -6.55 18.88 -6.78
N ALA A 46 -6.96 18.23 -7.86
CA ALA A 46 -7.11 16.78 -7.96
C ALA A 46 -5.75 16.12 -8.23
N SER A 47 -4.78 16.31 -7.33
CA SER A 47 -3.49 15.59 -7.36
C SER A 47 -3.64 14.15 -6.88
N SER A 48 -4.57 13.39 -7.48
CA SER A 48 -4.58 11.94 -7.35
C SER A 48 -3.41 11.41 -8.16
N ARG A 49 -2.35 10.97 -7.48
CA ARG A 49 -1.13 10.53 -8.15
C ARG A 49 -1.46 9.17 -8.78
N ILE A 50 -0.92 8.88 -9.96
CA ILE A 50 -1.26 7.65 -10.70
C ILE A 50 -1.05 6.39 -9.84
N LYS A 51 -0.03 6.38 -8.96
CA LYS A 51 0.25 5.35 -7.96
C LYS A 51 -0.84 5.11 -6.89
N ASP A 52 -1.82 6.00 -6.77
CA ASP A 52 -2.91 5.94 -5.79
C ASP A 52 -4.20 5.34 -6.41
N ILE A 53 -4.20 4.97 -7.71
CA ILE A 53 -5.35 4.39 -8.44
C ILE A 53 -5.01 3.08 -9.18
N ILE A 54 -3.74 2.66 -9.25
CA ILE A 54 -3.33 1.45 -9.97
C ILE A 54 -3.10 0.25 -9.05
N ASP A 55 -3.77 -0.86 -9.35
CA ASP A 55 -3.35 -2.21 -8.94
C ASP A 55 -2.49 -2.81 -10.06
N PHE A 56 -1.37 -3.44 -9.71
CA PHE A 56 -0.46 -4.03 -10.68
C PHE A 56 -0.93 -5.43 -11.10
N GLU A 57 -1.70 -5.49 -12.18
CA GLU A 57 -2.13 -6.75 -12.78
C GLU A 57 -0.90 -7.58 -13.24
N GLY A 58 -0.83 -8.85 -12.83
CA GLY A 58 0.30 -9.73 -13.10
C GLY A 58 1.31 -9.90 -11.95
N VAL A 59 1.08 -9.29 -10.78
CA VAL A 59 1.81 -9.62 -9.55
C VAL A 59 1.60 -11.09 -9.19
N ARG A 60 2.67 -11.89 -9.31
CA ARG A 60 2.73 -13.27 -8.82
C ARG A 60 3.71 -13.35 -7.66
N ASP A 61 3.26 -13.91 -6.55
CA ASP A 61 4.15 -14.30 -5.48
C ASP A 61 5.00 -15.51 -5.89
N ASN A 62 6.23 -15.55 -5.41
CA ASN A 62 7.16 -16.62 -5.71
C ASN A 62 7.20 -17.59 -4.53
N LEU A 63 6.71 -18.81 -4.73
CA LEU A 63 6.83 -19.86 -3.73
C LEU A 63 8.29 -20.31 -3.65
N LEU A 64 8.91 -20.09 -2.49
CA LEU A 64 10.20 -20.65 -2.13
C LEU A 64 9.96 -22.00 -1.43
N VAL A 65 10.65 -23.03 -1.90
CA VAL A 65 10.68 -24.35 -1.26
C VAL A 65 12.14 -24.73 -1.07
N GLY A 66 12.51 -25.10 0.15
CA GLY A 66 13.84 -25.53 0.53
C GLY A 66 13.79 -26.83 1.32
N TYR A 67 14.91 -27.55 1.27
CA TYR A 67 15.20 -28.69 2.15
C TYR A 67 16.28 -28.27 3.15
N GLY A 68 16.22 -28.79 4.37
CA GLY A 68 17.26 -28.53 5.37
C GLY A 68 17.26 -29.54 6.50
N LEU A 69 18.19 -29.35 7.44
CA LEU A 69 18.34 -30.17 8.64
C LEU A 69 18.22 -29.28 9.87
N VAL A 70 17.33 -29.61 10.80
CA VAL A 70 17.28 -28.98 12.12
C VAL A 70 18.10 -29.83 13.09
N VAL A 71 19.06 -29.23 13.78
CA VAL A 71 19.97 -29.91 14.72
C VAL A 71 19.83 -29.36 16.13
N GLY A 72 20.21 -30.15 17.14
CA GLY A 72 20.16 -29.74 18.55
C GLY A 72 18.79 -29.95 19.22
N LEU A 73 18.03 -30.93 18.73
CA LEU A 73 16.71 -31.28 19.27
C LEU A 73 16.85 -32.14 20.53
N ASN A 74 16.05 -31.85 21.55
CA ASN A 74 16.17 -32.50 22.86
C ASN A 74 15.40 -33.84 22.93
N GLY A 75 15.78 -34.81 22.08
CA GLY A 75 15.09 -36.10 21.99
C GLY A 75 13.75 -36.03 21.25
N THR A 76 13.59 -35.08 20.33
CA THR A 76 12.35 -34.84 19.57
C THR A 76 12.54 -34.80 18.06
N GLY A 77 13.75 -35.09 17.58
CA GLY A 77 14.09 -35.23 16.16
C GLY A 77 13.71 -36.60 15.57
N ASP A 78 14.17 -36.88 14.36
CA ASP A 78 13.84 -38.12 13.66
C ASP A 78 14.57 -39.33 14.25
N ASP A 79 13.90 -40.49 14.20
CA ASP A 79 14.59 -41.77 14.36
C ASP A 79 15.39 -42.10 13.09
N LEU A 80 16.72 -41.95 13.15
CA LEU A 80 17.64 -42.24 12.04
C LEU A 80 17.68 -43.73 11.62
N THR A 81 17.01 -44.60 12.36
CA THR A 81 16.78 -46.02 12.01
C THR A 81 15.63 -46.18 11.01
N ASN A 82 14.59 -45.35 11.15
CA ASN A 82 13.39 -45.36 10.30
C ASN A 82 13.44 -44.27 9.21
N SER A 83 14.03 -43.10 9.51
CA SER A 83 14.24 -41.99 8.58
C SER A 83 15.55 -42.12 7.79
N ALA A 84 15.48 -42.86 6.68
CA ALA A 84 16.61 -43.03 5.77
C ALA A 84 17.09 -41.70 5.14
N PHE A 85 16.18 -40.75 4.91
CA PHE A 85 16.50 -39.47 4.29
C PHE A 85 17.27 -38.54 5.25
N THR A 86 16.89 -38.45 6.52
CA THR A 86 17.61 -37.61 7.50
C THR A 86 19.03 -38.10 7.72
N LYS A 87 19.21 -39.43 7.78
CA LYS A 87 20.53 -40.07 7.82
C LYS A 87 21.37 -39.74 6.59
N GLN A 88 20.84 -39.93 5.39
CA GLN A 88 21.58 -39.72 4.13
C GLN A 88 21.98 -38.24 3.95
N SER A 89 21.07 -37.31 4.24
CA SER A 89 21.34 -35.87 4.12
C SER A 89 22.39 -35.39 5.12
N LEU A 90 22.35 -35.88 6.36
CA LEU A 90 23.36 -35.51 7.35
C LEU A 90 24.73 -36.13 7.04
N VAL A 91 24.78 -37.37 6.53
CA VAL A 91 26.01 -37.97 5.98
C VAL A 91 26.58 -37.11 4.85
N GLY A 92 25.76 -36.73 3.87
CA GLY A 92 26.20 -35.86 2.77
C GLY A 92 26.63 -34.46 3.22
N MET A 93 26.01 -33.89 4.26
CA MET A 93 26.44 -32.63 4.87
C MET A 93 27.82 -32.76 5.53
N LEU A 94 28.04 -33.81 6.33
CA LEU A 94 29.32 -34.08 6.98
C LEU A 94 30.44 -34.32 5.95
N GLU A 95 30.16 -35.06 4.88
CA GLU A 95 31.11 -35.31 3.78
C GLU A 95 31.49 -34.02 3.03
N ARG A 96 30.53 -33.13 2.76
CA ARG A 96 30.81 -31.78 2.19
C ARG A 96 31.67 -30.91 3.11
N LEU A 97 31.58 -31.11 4.42
CA LEU A 97 32.42 -30.46 5.43
C LEU A 97 33.78 -31.18 5.64
N GLY A 98 34.07 -32.23 4.85
CA GLY A 98 35.31 -32.99 4.93
C GLY A 98 35.40 -33.98 6.09
N ILE A 99 34.28 -34.22 6.79
CA ILE A 99 34.21 -35.16 7.91
C ILE A 99 33.99 -36.58 7.37
N ASN A 100 34.84 -37.52 7.79
CA ASN A 100 34.69 -38.92 7.42
C ASN A 100 33.56 -39.58 8.22
N THR A 101 32.54 -40.04 7.52
CA THR A 101 31.28 -40.56 8.07
C THR A 101 31.33 -42.03 8.49
N ARG A 102 32.43 -42.75 8.22
CA ARG A 102 32.54 -44.20 8.43
C ARG A 102 32.36 -44.66 9.89
N ASP A 103 32.83 -43.87 10.84
CA ASP A 103 32.83 -44.20 12.28
C ASP A 103 31.93 -43.26 13.11
N VAL A 104 31.18 -42.37 12.46
CA VAL A 104 30.34 -41.37 13.16
C VAL A 104 29.06 -42.04 13.66
N THR A 105 29.00 -42.29 14.96
CA THR A 105 27.76 -42.71 15.63
C THR A 105 26.81 -41.50 15.72
N LEU A 106 25.82 -41.49 14.84
CA LEU A 106 24.80 -40.46 14.80
C LEU A 106 23.79 -40.64 15.93
N LYS A 107 23.51 -39.56 16.67
CA LYS A 107 22.46 -39.56 17.69
C LYS A 107 21.09 -39.40 17.04
N THR A 108 20.34 -40.49 17.05
CA THR A 108 18.89 -40.55 16.89
C THR A 108 18.21 -39.45 17.72
N GLU A 109 17.09 -38.90 17.24
CA GLU A 109 16.25 -37.91 17.94
C GLU A 109 16.88 -36.53 18.23
N ASN A 110 18.14 -36.27 17.84
CA ASN A 110 18.79 -34.95 17.99
C ASN A 110 18.83 -34.12 16.69
N VAL A 111 18.38 -34.71 15.57
CA VAL A 111 18.34 -34.09 14.24
C VAL A 111 17.04 -34.45 13.55
N ALA A 112 16.44 -33.51 12.84
CA ALA A 112 15.29 -33.74 11.96
C ALA A 112 15.55 -33.21 10.55
N ALA A 113 15.11 -33.92 9.51
CA ALA A 113 15.02 -33.34 8.18
C ALA A 113 13.71 -32.56 8.04
N VAL A 114 13.81 -31.39 7.42
CA VAL A 114 12.67 -30.47 7.29
C VAL A 114 12.50 -29.97 5.88
N MET A 115 11.25 -29.69 5.53
CA MET A 115 10.90 -28.86 4.40
C MET A 115 10.60 -27.45 4.90
N VAL A 116 11.18 -26.46 4.24
CA VAL A 116 10.96 -25.04 4.50
C VAL A 116 10.18 -24.47 3.32
N THR A 117 9.03 -23.85 3.57
CA THR A 117 8.24 -23.17 2.54
C THR A 117 8.03 -21.71 2.93
N ALA A 118 8.10 -20.82 1.95
CA ALA A 118 7.86 -19.39 2.16
C ALA A 118 7.27 -18.77 0.91
N THR A 119 6.40 -17.78 1.09
CA THR A 119 5.87 -16.98 -0.02
C THR A 119 6.65 -15.69 -0.11
N LEU A 120 7.43 -15.51 -1.17
CA LEU A 120 8.19 -14.28 -1.42
C LEU A 120 7.32 -13.29 -2.21
N PRO A 121 6.90 -12.15 -1.62
CA PRO A 121 6.11 -11.17 -2.33
C PRO A 121 6.85 -10.58 -3.52
N SER A 122 6.11 -10.20 -4.56
CA SER A 122 6.70 -9.43 -5.67
C SER A 122 7.38 -8.14 -5.19
N PHE A 123 8.42 -7.71 -5.89
CA PHE A 123 9.21 -6.50 -5.59
C PHE A 123 9.87 -6.44 -4.20
N THR A 124 9.99 -7.59 -3.52
CA THR A 124 10.74 -7.70 -2.26
C THR A 124 12.20 -7.26 -2.43
N ARG A 125 12.70 -6.43 -1.50
CA ARG A 125 14.08 -5.93 -1.49
C ARG A 125 15.00 -6.84 -0.67
N GLN A 126 16.30 -6.82 -0.97
CA GLN A 126 17.29 -7.53 -0.16
C GLN A 126 17.24 -7.03 1.30
N GLY A 127 17.23 -7.97 2.25
CA GLY A 127 17.12 -7.67 3.68
C GLY A 127 15.69 -7.57 4.22
N THR A 128 14.66 -7.64 3.37
CA THR A 128 13.28 -7.85 3.84
C THR A 128 13.16 -9.19 4.56
N ARG A 129 12.51 -9.19 5.73
CA ARG A 129 12.14 -10.42 6.44
C ARG A 129 10.84 -10.96 5.85
N ILE A 130 10.79 -12.27 5.64
CA ILE A 130 9.59 -13.01 5.22
C ILE A 130 9.30 -14.09 6.25
N ASP A 131 8.02 -14.37 6.45
CA ASP A 131 7.60 -15.49 7.29
C ASP A 131 7.80 -16.81 6.54
N VAL A 132 8.21 -17.84 7.27
CA VAL A 132 8.51 -19.17 6.74
C VAL A 132 7.77 -20.22 7.54
N SER A 133 7.25 -21.24 6.85
CA SER A 133 6.74 -22.45 7.47
C SER A 133 7.81 -23.53 7.42
N VAL A 134 8.02 -24.24 8.54
CA VAL A 134 8.98 -25.34 8.63
C VAL A 134 8.23 -26.57 9.12
N ALA A 135 8.27 -27.64 8.33
CA ALA A 135 7.63 -28.91 8.64
C ALA A 135 8.69 -30.03 8.70
N ALA A 136 8.59 -30.89 9.70
CA ALA A 136 9.36 -32.14 9.73
C ALA A 136 8.93 -33.05 8.57
N LEU A 137 9.90 -33.76 7.99
CA LEU A 137 9.65 -34.75 6.94
C LEU A 137 9.59 -36.19 7.47
N GLY A 138 10.03 -36.41 8.72
CA GLY A 138 10.02 -37.70 9.40
C GLY A 138 9.27 -37.67 10.72
N ASP A 139 9.72 -38.54 11.64
CA ASP A 139 9.04 -38.85 12.89
C ASP A 139 9.30 -37.82 14.01
N ALA A 140 10.03 -36.74 13.73
CA ALA A 140 10.31 -35.67 14.69
C ALA A 140 9.04 -35.06 15.31
N SER A 141 8.87 -35.28 16.62
CA SER A 141 7.71 -34.82 17.41
C SER A 141 7.74 -33.32 17.72
N SER A 142 8.92 -32.69 17.69
CA SER A 142 9.07 -31.24 17.87
C SER A 142 10.38 -30.70 17.32
N LEU A 143 10.30 -29.53 16.69
CA LEU A 143 11.47 -28.77 16.20
C LEU A 143 11.92 -27.69 17.21
N LEU A 144 11.28 -27.59 18.38
CA LEU A 144 11.54 -26.53 19.36
C LEU A 144 12.95 -26.63 19.94
N GLY A 145 13.66 -25.49 20.00
CA GLY A 145 15.03 -25.41 20.51
C GLY A 145 16.11 -25.82 19.50
N GLY A 146 15.73 -26.42 18.38
CA GLY A 146 16.65 -26.76 17.30
C GLY A 146 17.07 -25.55 16.47
N THR A 147 18.20 -25.70 15.76
CA THR A 147 18.72 -24.72 14.80
C THR A 147 18.66 -25.28 13.38
N LEU A 148 18.07 -24.52 12.45
CA LEU A 148 18.04 -24.88 11.03
C LEU A 148 19.42 -24.67 10.39
N LEU A 149 19.96 -25.74 9.81
CA LEU A 149 21.08 -25.73 8.90
C LEU A 149 20.56 -25.77 7.45
N VAL A 150 21.02 -24.83 6.64
CA VAL A 150 20.78 -24.76 5.20
C VAL A 150 21.90 -25.51 4.48
N THR A 151 21.56 -26.36 3.49
CA THR A 151 22.47 -27.31 2.82
C THR A 151 22.34 -27.27 1.31
#